data_AF-A0A960P9N0-F1
#
_entry.id   AF-A0A960P9N0-F1
#
_cell.length_a   1.000
_cell.length_b   1.000
_cell.length_c   1.000
_cell.angle_alpha   90.00
_cell.angle_beta   90.00
_cell.angle_gamma   90.00
#
_symmetry.space_group_name_H-M   'P 1'
#
loop_
_entity.id
_entity.type
_entity.pdbx_description
1 polymer ?
#
loop_
_entity_poly.entity_id
_entity_poly.type
_entity_poly.pdbx_seq_one_letter_code
_entity_poly.pdbx_strand_id
1 'polypeptide(L)' 'VGSVADVAVIRQEEGEFGFVDSFGGRLKGSKNLKCELTLKDGRPVWDLNGLTAMDWQKLPPRRRR' A
#
# COMPACT_ATOMS: atom_id res chain seq x y z
N VAL A 1 22.44 17.00 -4.38
CA VAL A 1 21.58 15.83 -4.69
C VAL A 1 22.10 14.67 -3.86
N GLY A 2 21.27 13.99 -3.06
CA GLY A 2 21.73 12.86 -2.24
C GLY A 2 20.99 12.65 -0.91
N SER A 3 19.65 12.72 -0.90
CA SER A 3 18.87 12.19 0.23
C SER A 3 18.46 10.75 -0.05
N VAL A 4 18.26 9.99 1.02
CA VAL A 4 17.56 8.70 0.96
C VAL A 4 16.23 8.89 0.24
N ALA A 5 15.96 8.06 -0.77
CA ALA A 5 14.71 8.08 -1.50
C ALA A 5 13.67 7.22 -0.75
N ASP A 6 12.76 7.90 -0.06
CA ASP A 6 11.59 7.31 0.57
C ASP A 6 10.35 7.67 -0.26
N VAL A 7 9.54 6.67 -0.62
CA VAL A 7 8.37 6.85 -1.49
C VAL A 7 7.19 6.05 -0.93
N ALA A 8 6.02 6.68 -0.85
CA ALA A 8 4.76 6.00 -0.58
C ALA A 8 3.86 6.07 -1.83
N VAL A 9 3.36 4.92 -2.26
CA VAL A 9 2.35 4.80 -3.32
C VAL A 9 1.00 4.62 -2.66
N ILE A 10 0.06 5.48 -3.01
CA ILE A 10 -1.29 5.49 -2.46
C ILE A 10 -2.28 5.26 -3.59
N ARG A 11 -3.20 4.31 -3.40
CA ARG A 11 -4.35 4.11 -4.27
C ARG A 11 -5.55 4.87 -3.72
N GLN A 12 -6.22 5.64 -4.57
CA GLN A 12 -7.55 6.13 -4.28
C GLN A 12 -8.56 5.02 -4.58
N GLU A 13 -9.24 4.53 -3.56
CA GLU A 13 -10.36 3.61 -3.66
C GLU A 13 -11.67 4.42 -3.70
N GLU A 14 -12.65 3.93 -4.46
CA GLU A 14 -14.02 4.46 -4.51
C GLU A 14 -14.97 3.47 -3.83
N GLY A 15 -15.90 3.97 -3.02
CA GLY A 15 -16.82 3.14 -2.22
C GLY A 15 -17.41 3.89 -1.04
N GLU A 16 -18.23 3.22 -0.22
CA GLU A 16 -18.86 3.83 0.96
C GLU A 16 -17.99 3.68 2.20
N PHE A 17 -17.39 4.77 2.66
CA PHE A 17 -16.50 4.80 3.81
C PHE A 17 -17.05 5.67 4.96
N GLY A 18 -16.61 5.37 6.18
CA GLY A 18 -16.86 6.19 7.36
C GLY A 18 -15.55 6.56 8.07
N PHE A 19 -15.36 7.84 8.34
CA PHE A 19 -14.20 8.38 9.05
C PHE A 19 -14.65 8.94 10.39
N VAL A 20 -13.98 8.54 11.47
CA VAL A 20 -14.30 9.00 12.83
C VAL A 20 -13.33 10.11 13.21
N ASP A 21 -13.86 11.23 13.66
CA ASP A 21 -13.04 12.32 14.22
C ASP A 21 -12.70 12.08 15.71
N SER A 22 -11.84 12.93 16.27
CA SER A 22 -11.41 12.82 17.66
C SER A 22 -12.52 13.06 18.71
N PHE A 23 -13.68 13.60 18.30
CA PHE A 23 -14.84 13.85 19.17
C PHE A 23 -15.95 12.80 18.98
N GLY A 24 -15.71 11.75 18.18
CA GLY A 24 -16.67 10.67 17.93
C GLY A 24 -17.68 10.95 16.83
N GLY A 25 -17.54 12.05 16.08
CA GLY A 25 -18.33 12.33 14.89
C GLY A 25 -17.97 11.38 13.75
N ARG A 26 -18.97 10.90 13.00
CA ARG A 26 -18.78 10.07 11.80
C ARG A 26 -19.01 10.88 10.53
N LEU A 27 -17.98 11.02 9.71
CA LEU A 27 -18.05 11.56 8.36
C LEU A 27 -18.20 10.42 7.35
N LYS A 28 -19.19 10.50 6.45
CA LYS A 28 -19.29 9.61 5.29
C LYS A 28 -18.41 10.13 4.15
N GLY A 29 -17.75 9.25 3.41
CA GLY A 29 -16.99 9.61 2.22
C GLY A 29 -17.09 8.55 1.13
N SER A 30 -17.02 8.99 -0.12
CA SER A 30 -17.08 8.14 -1.32
C SER A 30 -15.70 7.69 -1.82
N LYS A 31 -14.62 8.21 -1.22
CA LYS A 31 -13.23 7.97 -1.60
C LYS A 31 -12.39 7.70 -0.37
N ASN A 32 -11.44 6.78 -0.49
CA ASN A 32 -10.46 6.48 0.55
C ASN A 32 -9.05 6.37 -0.06
N LEU A 33 -8.04 6.74 0.72
CA LEU A 33 -6.64 6.61 0.32
C LEU A 33 -6.02 5.42 1.05
N LYS A 34 -5.56 4.42 0.29
CA LYS A 34 -4.94 3.21 0.81
C LYS A 34 -3.48 3.12 0.40
N CYS A 35 -2.61 2.80 1.35
CA CYS A 35 -1.20 2.59 1.05
C CYS A 35 -0.99 1.25 0.33
N GLU A 36 -0.45 1.32 -0.90
CA GLU A 36 -0.14 0.16 -1.71
C GLU A 36 1.31 -0.30 -1.52
N LEU A 37 2.26 0.64 -1.43
CA LEU A 37 3.70 0.35 -1.35
C LEU A 37 4.42 1.47 -0.61
N THR A 38 5.32 1.13 0.30
CA THR A 38 6.29 2.07 0.89
C THR A 38 7.70 1.58 0.62
N LEU A 39 8.51 2.44 0.00
CA LEU A 39 9.95 2.28 -0.12
C LEU A 39 10.64 3.13 0.95
N LYS A 40 11.57 2.53 1.68
CA LYS A 40 12.51 3.23 2.55
C LYS A 40 13.93 2.85 2.14
N ASP A 41 14.81 3.83 1.94
CA ASP A 41 16.16 3.57 1.43
C ASP A 41 16.16 2.75 0.11
N GLY A 42 15.18 3.02 -0.76
CA GLY A 42 14.98 2.28 -2.01
C GLY A 42 14.54 0.82 -1.85
N ARG A 43 14.19 0.38 -0.64
CA ARG A 43 13.76 -1.00 -0.35
C ARG A 43 12.29 -1.02 0.10
N PRO A 44 11.49 -1.99 -0.34
CA PRO A 44 10.11 -2.13 0.13
C PRO A 44 10.08 -2.47 1.62
N VAL A 45 9.40 -1.63 2.40
CA VAL A 45 9.09 -1.87 3.82
C VAL A 45 7.61 -2.16 4.04
N TRP A 46 6.78 -1.89 3.03
CA TRP A 46 5.36 -2.24 2.96
C TRP A 46 5.00 -2.52 1.49
N ASP A 47 4.31 -3.62 1.21
CA ASP A 47 3.83 -3.96 -0.13
C ASP A 47 2.52 -4.75 -0.01
N LEU A 48 1.40 -4.06 -0.17
CA LEU A 48 0.07 -4.62 0.08
C LEU A 48 -0.30 -5.74 -0.89
N ASN A 49 0.05 -5.58 -2.16
CA ASN A 49 -0.36 -6.47 -3.26
C ASN A 49 0.81 -7.19 -3.93
N GLY A 50 2.00 -7.17 -3.31
CA GLY A 50 3.20 -7.83 -3.85
C GLY A 50 3.68 -7.23 -5.16
N LEU A 51 3.56 -5.90 -5.34
CA LEU A 51 3.98 -5.19 -6.55
C LEU A 51 5.48 -5.37 -6.85
N THR A 52 6.27 -5.60 -5.81
CA THR A 52 7.71 -5.85 -5.90
C THR A 52 8.06 -7.34 -5.96
N ALA A 53 7.07 -8.23 -5.76
CA ALA A 53 7.28 -9.67 -5.71
C ALA A 53 7.31 -10.30 -7.11
N MET A 54 7.95 -11.48 -7.19
CA MET A 54 7.88 -12.31 -8.39
C MET A 54 6.49 -12.96 -8.49
N ASP A 55 5.94 -12.99 -9.70
CA ASP A 55 4.73 -13.75 -10.01
C ASP A 55 4.86 -15.21 -9.53
N TRP A 56 3.84 -15.66 -8.79
CA TRP A 56 3.76 -17.03 -8.27
C TRP A 56 3.98 -18.09 -9.35
N GLN A 57 3.40 -17.90 -10.53
CA GLN A 57 3.51 -18.82 -11.66
C GLN A 57 4.89 -18.84 -12.31
N LYS A 58 5.81 -17.96 -11.90
CA LYS A 58 7.20 -17.91 -12.36
C LYS A 58 8.20 -18.38 -11.30
N LEU A 59 7.75 -18.65 -10.07
CA LEU A 59 8.63 -19.17 -9.02
C LEU A 59 9.23 -20.53 -9.39
N PRO A 60 10.46 -20.86 -9.00
CA PRO A 60 11.00 -22.21 -9.19
C PRO A 60 10.12 -23.26 -8.46
N PRO A 61 9.96 -24.48 -8.99
CA PRO A 61 9.10 -25.51 -8.38
C PRO A 61 9.41 -25.79 -6.90
N ARG A 62 10.69 -25.71 -6.50
CA ARG A 62 11.12 -25.89 -5.10
C ARG A 62 10.63 -24.81 -4.13
N ARG A 63 10.14 -23.67 -4.65
CA ARG A 63 9.67 -22.51 -3.87
C ARG A 63 8.17 -22.23 -4.02
N ARG A 64 7.44 -22.99 -4.85
CA ARG A 64 5.98 -23.01 -4.87
C ARG A 64 5.51 -24.07 -3.87
N ARG A 65 5.09 -23.66 -2.68
CA ARG A 65 4.46 -24.55 -1.69
C ARG A 65 2.97 -24.38 -1.71
#